data_AF-A0A6G2K4K7-F1
#
_entry.id   AF-A0A6G2K4K7-F1
#
_cell.length_a   1.000
_cell.length_b   1.000
_cell.length_c   1.000
_cell.angle_alpha   90.00
_cell.angle_beta   90.00
_cell.angle_gamma   90.00
#
_symmetry.space_group_name_H-M   'P 1'
#
loop_
_entity.id
_entity.type
_entity.pdbx_description
1 polymer ?
#
loop_
_entity_poly.entity_id
_entity_poly.type
_entity_poly.pdbx_seq_one_letter_code
_entity_poly.pdbx_strand_id
1 'polypeptide(L)' 'MGVCATAWRERRSGRARPHRILVTRNGRPSFVILNPDDLESLEATIEILSDDELMDSLRKSRSEAADGQLTPLGDLL' A
#
# COMPACT_ATOMS: atom_id res chain seq x y z
N MET A 1 -17.70 29.07 10.26
CA MET A 1 -17.67 27.78 9.53
C MET A 1 -16.20 27.47 9.27
N GLY A 2 -15.54 26.72 10.16
CA GLY A 2 -14.08 26.53 10.11
C GLY A 2 -13.72 25.16 9.56
N VAL A 3 -13.00 25.13 8.43
CA VAL A 3 -12.29 23.94 7.95
C VAL A 3 -10.87 24.05 8.47
N CYS A 4 -10.41 23.06 9.24
CA CYS A 4 -9.04 23.03 9.74
C CYS A 4 -8.31 21.87 9.05
N ALA A 5 -7.25 22.18 8.31
CA ALA A 5 -6.39 21.20 7.65
C ALA A 5 -5.14 21.00 8.50
N THR A 6 -4.96 19.79 9.03
CA THR A 6 -3.74 19.40 9.74
C THR A 6 -2.86 18.62 8.76
N ALA A 7 -1.83 19.28 8.24
CA ALA A 7 -0.75 18.62 7.48
C ALA A 7 0.31 18.14 8.48
N TRP A 8 0.47 16.82 8.62
CA TRP A 8 1.45 16.25 9.53
C TRP A 8 2.84 16.31 8.86
N ARG A 9 3.66 17.30 9.23
CA ARG A 9 5.02 17.51 8.69
C ARG A 9 6.06 16.87 9.62
N GLU A 10 6.37 15.59 9.39
CA GLU A 10 7.47 14.93 10.10
C GLU A 10 8.79 15.06 9.33
N ARG A 11 9.82 15.53 10.03
CA ARG A 11 11.17 15.74 9.50
C ARG A 11 12.00 14.48 9.80
N ARG A 12 12.41 13.78 8.74
CA ARG A 12 13.33 12.60 8.63
C ARG A 12 12.81 11.23 9.07
N SER A 13 12.80 10.30 8.10
CA SER A 13 13.31 8.93 8.17
C SER A 13 13.40 8.39 6.73
N GLY A 14 14.46 7.65 6.36
CA GLY A 14 14.78 7.25 4.97
C GLY A 14 13.83 6.23 4.31
N ARG A 15 12.55 6.19 4.70
CA ARG A 15 11.50 5.37 4.10
C ARG A 15 10.37 6.32 3.69
N ALA A 16 10.04 6.36 2.40
CA ALA A 16 8.90 7.13 1.92
C ALA A 16 7.63 6.64 2.63
N ARG A 17 7.08 7.48 3.51
CA ARG A 17 5.75 7.27 4.10
C ARG A 17 4.77 8.02 3.19
N PRO A 18 3.61 7.42 2.84
CA PRO A 18 2.63 8.11 2.01
C PRO A 18 2.19 9.39 2.73
N HIS A 19 2.34 10.51 2.03
CA HIS A 19 1.99 11.82 2.57
C HIS A 19 0.50 12.04 2.37
N ARG A 20 -0.24 12.17 3.49
CA ARG A 20 -1.68 12.46 3.47
C ARG A 20 -2.04 13.62 4.38
N ILE A 21 -3.08 14.34 3.99
CA ILE A 21 -3.67 15.43 4.77
C ILE A 21 -5.07 14.97 5.19
N LEU A 22 -5.32 14.99 6.50
CA LEU A 22 -6.66 14.79 7.04
C LEU A 22 -7.36 16.14 7.14
N VAL A 23 -8.51 16.27 6.50
CA VAL A 23 -9.34 17.48 6.61
C VAL A 23 -10.50 17.24 7.55
N THR A 24 -10.71 18.21 8.43
CA THR A 24 -11.75 18.16 9.46
C THR A 24 -12.76 19.28 9.29
N ARG A 25 -14.02 18.97 9.63
CA ARG A 25 -15.12 19.94 9.76
C ARG A 25 -15.75 19.78 11.13
N ASN A 26 -15.80 20.86 11.91
CA ASN A 26 -16.29 20.85 13.31
C ASN A 26 -15.60 19.79 14.19
N GLY A 27 -14.29 19.63 14.04
CA GLY A 27 -13.49 18.64 14.80
C GLY A 27 -13.67 17.18 14.37
N ARG A 28 -14.45 16.91 13.31
CA ARG A 28 -14.67 15.56 12.78
C ARG A 28 -13.98 15.38 11.43
N PRO A 29 -13.27 14.27 11.19
CA PRO A 29 -12.72 13.96 9.86
C PRO A 29 -13.81 13.94 8.79
N SER A 30 -13.53 14.59 7.66
CA SER A 30 -14.46 14.65 6.52
C SER A 30 -13.87 14.08 5.22
N PHE A 31 -12.57 14.23 5.01
CA PHE A 31 -11.88 13.66 3.85
C PHE A 31 -10.37 13.55 4.08
N VAL A 32 -9.72 12.71 3.28
CA VAL A 32 -8.26 12.57 3.21
C VAL A 32 -7.82 12.99 1.82
N ILE A 33 -6.79 13.83 1.74
CA ILE A 33 -6.10 14.16 0.49
C ILE A 33 -4.79 13.40 0.49
N LEU A 34 -4.49 12.72 -0.62
CA LEU A 34 -3.25 11.98 -0.87
C LEU A 34 -2.77 12.26 -2.30
N ASN A 35 -1.52 11.94 -2.59
CA ASN A 35 -0.99 11.97 -3.96
C ASN A 35 -1.75 10.93 -4.82
N PRO A 36 -2.10 11.22 -6.08
CA PRO A 36 -2.67 10.22 -6.98
C PRO A 36 -1.84 8.94 -7.09
N ASP A 37 -0.51 9.03 -7.14
CA ASP A 37 0.39 7.86 -7.23
C ASP A 37 0.31 6.97 -5.97
N ASP A 38 0.13 7.60 -4.80
CA ASP A 38 -0.08 6.89 -3.53
C ASP A 38 -1.46 6.19 -3.54
N LEU A 39 -2.49 6.79 -4.14
CA LEU A 39 -3.82 6.18 -4.26
C LEU A 39 -3.78 4.97 -5.20
N GLU A 40 -3.19 5.12 -6.38
CA GLU A 40 -3.04 4.05 -7.37
C GLU A 40 -2.27 2.86 -6.79
N SER A 41 -1.17 3.13 -6.07
CA SER A 41 -0.39 2.09 -5.39
C SER A 41 -1.21 1.34 -4.31
N LEU A 42 -2.06 2.06 -3.58
CA LEU A 42 -2.96 1.46 -2.59
C LEU A 42 -4.06 0.63 -3.25
N GLU A 43 -4.64 1.11 -4.34
CA GLU A 43 -5.67 0.40 -5.10
C GLU A 43 -5.13 -0.91 -5.68
N ALA A 44 -3.94 -0.89 -6.31
CA ALA A 44 -3.28 -2.10 -6.79
C ALA A 44 -2.98 -3.11 -5.66
N THR A 45 -2.61 -2.63 -4.47
CA THR A 45 -2.40 -3.49 -3.30
C THR A 45 -3.72 -4.12 -2.84
N ILE A 46 -4.80 -3.34 -2.78
CA ILE A 46 -6.12 -3.82 -2.37
C ILE A 46 -6.64 -4.85 -3.38
N GLU A 47 -6.42 -4.64 -4.68
CA GLU A 47 -6.77 -5.58 -5.74
C GLU A 47 -6.14 -6.95 -5.49
N ILE A 48 -4.83 -6.99 -5.26
CA ILE A 48 -4.12 -8.24 -4.94
C ILE A 48 -4.66 -8.89 -3.66
N LEU A 49 -4.87 -8.08 -2.60
CA LEU A 49 -5.31 -8.60 -1.30
C LEU A 49 -6.77 -9.08 -1.28
N SER A 50 -7.59 -8.63 -2.24
CA SER A 50 -9.02 -8.99 -2.31
C SER A 50 -9.27 -10.27 -3.10
N ASP A 51 -8.27 -10.75 -3.84
CA ASP A 51 -8.32 -12.01 -4.59
C ASP A 51 -7.78 -13.17 -3.73
N ASP A 52 -8.69 -13.96 -3.18
CA ASP A 52 -8.35 -15.10 -2.32
C ASP A 52 -7.53 -16.17 -3.04
N GLU A 53 -7.81 -16.42 -4.33
CA GLU A 53 -7.09 -17.43 -5.14
C GLU A 53 -5.65 -16.97 -5.41
N LEU A 54 -5.47 -15.70 -5.78
CA LEU A 54 -4.16 -15.10 -5.93
C LEU A 54 -3.37 -15.13 -4.61
N MET A 55 -4.02 -14.81 -3.49
CA MET A 55 -3.38 -14.84 -2.18
C MET A 55 -2.96 -16.25 -1.77
N ASP A 56 -3.76 -17.29 -2.06
CA ASP A 56 -3.38 -18.67 -1.83
C ASP A 56 -2.22 -19.13 -2.72
N SER A 57 -2.23 -18.72 -4.00
CA SER A 57 -1.12 -18.93 -4.92
C SER A 57 0.18 -18.31 -4.38
N LEU A 58 0.14 -17.05 -3.93
CA LEU A 58 1.29 -16.37 -3.34
C LEU A 58 1.82 -17.07 -2.08
N ARG A 59 0.93 -17.54 -1.19
CA ARG A 59 1.31 -18.30 0.01
C ARG A 59 2.01 -19.61 -0.36
N LYS A 60 1.45 -20.34 -1.32
CA LYS A 60 2.03 -21.59 -1.83
C LYS A 60 3.42 -21.33 -2.41
N SER A 61 3.55 -20.39 -3.35
CA SER A 61 4.84 -20.06 -3.96
C SER A 61 5.88 -19.62 -2.93
N ARG A 62 5.47 -18.92 -1.86
CA ARG A 62 6.38 -18.55 -0.77
C ARG A 62 6.87 -19.75 0.03
N SER A 63 6.02 -20.76 0.25
CA SER A 63 6.41 -22.02 0.89
C SER A 63 7.37 -22.80 0.00
N GLU A 64 7.01 -22.99 -1.27
CA GLU A 64 7.84 -23.70 -2.26
C GLU A 64 9.23 -23.06 -2.38
N ALA A 65 9.30 -21.72 -2.44
CA ALA A 65 10.56 -21.00 -2.46
C ALA A 65 11.38 -21.18 -1.17
N ALA A 66 10.74 -21.22 0.00
CA ALA A 66 11.42 -21.48 1.28
C ALA A 66 11.94 -22.93 1.36
N ASP A 67 11.25 -23.87 0.72
CA ASP A 67 11.64 -25.28 0.60
C ASP A 67 12.68 -25.52 -0.52
N GLY A 68 13.14 -24.45 -1.19
CA GLY A 68 14.14 -24.51 -2.26
C GLY A 68 13.61 -24.98 -3.62
N GLN A 69 12.29 -25.07 -3.78
CA GLN A 69 11.64 -25.40 -5.04
C GLN A 69 11.61 -24.16 -5.95
N LEU A 70 12.76 -23.85 -6.54
CA LEU A 70 12.96 -22.71 -7.43
C LEU A 70 13.23 -23.19 -8.86
N THR A 71 12.72 -22.46 -9.84
CA THR A 71 13.06 -22.67 -11.25
C THR A 71 14.19 -21.71 -11.65
N PRO A 72 15.36 -22.21 -12.09
CA PRO A 72 16.42 -21.36 -12.64
C PRO A 72 15.90 -20.54 -13.83
N LEU A 73 16.30 -19.26 -13.90
CA LEU A 73 15.88 -18.39 -15.00
C LEU A 73 16.32 -18.94 -16.38
N GLY A 74 17.46 -19.63 -16.44
CA GLY A 74 17.96 -20.25 -17.67
C GLY A 74 17.09 -21.39 -18.21
N ASP A 75 16.21 -21.96 -17.38
CA ASP A 75 15.28 -23.02 -17.80
C ASP A 75 13.96 -22.44 -18.37
N LEU A 76 13.79 -21.11 -18.30
CA LEU A 76 12.60 -20.36 -18.74
C LEU A 76 12.81 -19.59 -20.06
N LEU A 77 14.02 -19.57 -20.61
CA LEU A 77 14.42 -18.86 -21.84
C LEU A 77 14.91 -19.84 -22.90
#